data_AF-A0A100VIG9-F1
#
_entry.id   AF-A0A100VIG9-F1
#
_cell.length_a   1.000
_cell.length_b   1.000
_cell.length_c   1.000
_cell.angle_alpha   90.00
_cell.angle_beta   90.00
_cell.angle_gamma   90.00
#
_symmetry.space_group_name_H-M   'P 1'
#
loop_
_entity.id
_entity.type
_entity.pdbx_description
1 polymer ?
#
loop_
_entity_poly.entity_id
_entity_poly.type
_entity_poly.pdbx_seq_one_letter_code
_entity_poly.pdbx_strand_id
1 'polypeptide(L)'
;MFIIVATKGDLKWISGVFQGEDVARLYMDLIPDELKEYQEFVQVENITYPFYIIERQESPFRFLGKAEVISLFHNTDVSDDEDEVHFNIYTIDSDYRPKKPGTDYMGILRHDHVTNEFIAMYREEGTEFLSKRRIF
;
A
#
# COMPACT_ATOMS: atom_id res chain seq x y z
N MET A 1 -0.61 -0.17 13.76
CA MET A 1 -0.50 -1.22 12.73
C MET A 1 0.93 -1.70 12.65
N PHE A 2 1.16 -2.99 12.46
CA PHE A 2 2.50 -3.58 12.31
C PHE A 2 2.67 -4.11 10.90
N ILE A 3 3.71 -3.65 10.20
CA ILE A 3 3.90 -3.88 8.77
C ILE A 3 5.30 -4.42 8.56
N ILE A 4 5.43 -5.43 7.70
CA ILE A 4 6.73 -5.99 7.33
C ILE A 4 7.11 -5.45 5.96
N VAL A 5 8.09 -4.54 6.04
CA VAL A 5 8.92 -3.86 5.04
C VAL A 5 9.90 -4.73 4.27
N ALA A 6 9.69 -5.16 3.03
CA ALA A 6 10.79 -5.81 2.29
C ALA A 6 11.48 -4.85 1.32
N THR A 7 12.81 -4.83 1.31
CA THR A 7 13.64 -4.11 0.32
C THR A 7 14.82 -4.96 -0.12
N LYS A 8 14.95 -5.19 -1.43
CA LYS A 8 16.07 -5.92 -2.04
C LYS A 8 16.53 -5.23 -3.32
N GLY A 9 17.62 -4.47 -3.23
CA GLY A 9 18.03 -3.57 -4.31
C GLY A 9 16.96 -2.51 -4.53
N ASP A 10 16.51 -2.34 -5.77
CA ASP A 10 15.45 -1.40 -6.13
C ASP A 10 14.03 -1.95 -5.89
N LEU A 11 13.90 -3.25 -5.59
CA LEU A 11 12.62 -3.88 -5.32
C LEU A 11 12.17 -3.62 -3.89
N LYS A 12 10.91 -3.23 -3.73
CA LYS A 12 10.26 -3.06 -2.43
C LYS A 12 8.89 -3.72 -2.46
N TRP A 13 8.52 -4.40 -1.38
CA TRP A 13 7.20 -4.99 -1.26
C TRP A 13 6.75 -5.06 0.21
N ILE A 14 5.46 -5.23 0.42
CA ILE A 14 4.87 -5.50 1.72
C ILE A 14 4.82 -7.02 1.89
N SER A 15 5.51 -7.53 2.89
CA SER A 15 5.54 -8.97 3.23
C SER A 15 4.42 -9.38 4.17
N GLY A 16 3.81 -8.42 4.88
CA GLY A 16 2.66 -8.65 5.75
C GLY A 16 2.17 -7.38 6.44
N VAL A 17 0.90 -7.39 6.83
CA VAL A 17 0.25 -6.34 7.62
C VAL A 17 -0.56 -6.99 8.73
N PHE A 18 -0.42 -6.49 9.95
CA PHE A 18 -1.02 -7.08 11.14
C PHE A 18 -1.49 -6.00 12.11
N GLN A 19 -2.68 -6.19 12.68
CA GLN A 19 -3.16 -5.34 13.76
C GLN A 19 -2.42 -5.61 15.08
N GLY A 20 -2.08 -6.87 15.36
CA GLY A 20 -1.43 -7.30 16.59
C GLY A 20 0.09 -7.51 16.45
N GLU A 21 0.86 -6.97 17.40
CA GLU A 21 2.33 -7.06 17.38
C GLU A 21 2.82 -8.50 17.46
N ASP A 22 2.26 -9.28 18.39
CA ASP A 22 2.67 -10.67 18.62
C ASP A 22 2.47 -11.52 17.36
N VAL A 23 1.37 -11.29 16.64
CA VAL A 23 1.08 -11.99 15.38
C VAL A 23 2.10 -11.61 14.30
N ALA A 24 2.44 -10.32 14.20
CA ALA A 24 3.44 -9.83 13.26
C ALA A 24 4.83 -10.43 13.55
N ARG A 25 5.22 -10.50 14.82
CA ARG A 25 6.50 -11.11 15.26
C ARG A 25 6.53 -12.61 14.95
N LEU A 26 5.46 -13.34 15.28
CA LEU A 26 5.33 -14.75 14.94
C LEU A 26 5.40 -14.98 13.43
N TYR A 27 4.84 -14.07 12.62
CA TYR A 27 4.93 -14.18 11.17
C TYR A 27 6.35 -13.89 10.66
N MET A 28 7.08 -12.94 11.26
CA MET A 28 8.49 -12.67 10.95
C MET A 28 9.36 -13.91 11.14
N ASP A 29 9.08 -14.73 12.15
CA ASP A 29 9.79 -15.99 12.40
C ASP A 29 9.56 -17.06 11.31
N LEU A 30 8.44 -16.96 10.56
CA LEU A 30 8.13 -17.86 9.45
C LEU A 30 8.82 -17.46 8.14
N ILE A 31 9.43 -16.29 8.07
CA ILE A 31 10.16 -15.85 6.88
C ILE A 31 11.46 -16.67 6.76
N PRO A 32 11.79 -17.23 5.58
CA PRO A 32 13.05 -17.93 5.38
C PRO A 32 14.27 -17.05 5.70
N ASP A 33 15.32 -17.64 6.28
CA ASP A 33 16.50 -16.88 6.75
C ASP A 33 17.18 -16.10 5.62
N GLU A 34 17.20 -16.65 4.41
CA GLU A 34 17.72 -16.01 3.20
C GLU A 34 16.90 -14.79 2.75
N LEU A 35 15.67 -14.62 3.26
CA LEU A 35 14.83 -13.45 2.99
C LEU A 35 14.80 -12.47 4.14
N LYS A 36 15.09 -12.90 5.38
CA LYS A 36 15.01 -12.08 6.59
C LYS A 36 15.88 -10.82 6.54
N GLU A 37 17.05 -10.89 5.91
CA GLU A 37 17.95 -9.72 5.80
C GLU A 37 17.33 -8.54 5.03
N TYR A 38 16.34 -8.82 4.19
CA TYR A 38 15.62 -7.81 3.41
C TYR A 38 14.38 -7.28 4.13
N GLN A 39 14.03 -7.80 5.30
CA GLN A 39 12.79 -7.49 5.99
C GLN A 39 13.01 -6.52 7.14
N GLU A 40 12.17 -5.50 7.21
CA GLU A 40 12.11 -4.50 8.25
C GLU A 40 10.74 -4.57 8.94
N PHE A 41 10.75 -4.52 10.26
CA PHE A 41 9.53 -4.46 11.06
C PHE A 41 9.17 -3.00 11.35
N VAL A 42 8.07 -2.53 10.79
CA VAL A 42 7.62 -1.13 10.89
C VAL A 42 6.36 -1.05 11.73
N GLN A 43 6.38 -0.22 12.77
CA GLN A 43 5.18 0.17 13.50
C GLN A 43 4.65 1.49 12.96
N VAL A 44 3.38 1.50 12.54
CA VAL A 44 2.68 2.70 12.10
C VAL A 44 1.62 3.04 13.14
N GLU A 45 1.80 4.18 13.79
CA GLU A 45 0.89 4.70 14.81
C GLU A 45 -0.37 5.33 14.19
N ASN A 46 -1.45 5.41 14.96
CA ASN A 46 -2.69 6.12 14.60
C ASN A 46 -3.38 5.65 13.29
N ILE A 47 -3.08 4.43 12.83
CA ILE A 47 -3.74 3.79 11.69
C ILE A 47 -4.52 2.55 12.14
N THR A 48 -5.74 2.43 11.62
CA THR A 48 -6.65 1.30 11.81
C THR A 48 -7.25 0.87 10.47
N TYR A 49 -7.83 -0.32 10.39
CA TYR A 49 -8.53 -0.76 9.18
C TYR A 49 -9.83 0.03 8.95
N PRO A 50 -10.23 0.28 7.69
CA PRO A 50 -9.39 0.14 6.50
C PRO A 50 -8.36 1.28 6.41
N PHE A 51 -7.18 0.98 5.88
CA PHE A 51 -6.18 1.98 5.52
C PHE A 51 -5.57 1.66 4.15
N TYR A 52 -4.72 2.56 3.66
CA TYR A 52 -4.21 2.51 2.29
C TYR A 52 -2.69 2.52 2.29
N ILE A 53 -2.11 1.73 1.39
CA ILE A 53 -0.67 1.76 1.10
C ILE A 53 -0.50 2.46 -0.24
N ILE A 54 0.31 3.51 -0.26
CA ILE A 54 0.67 4.24 -1.48
C ILE A 54 2.07 3.83 -1.87
N GLU A 55 2.20 3.35 -3.10
CA GLU A 55 3.46 2.96 -3.73
C GLU A 55 3.81 3.95 -4.84
N ARG A 56 5.04 4.44 -4.83
CA ARG A 56 5.64 5.23 -5.91
C ARG A 56 7.03 4.68 -6.19
N GLN A 57 7.41 4.64 -7.46
CA GLN A 57 8.63 3.96 -7.93
C GLN A 57 9.90 4.37 -7.14
N GLU A 58 10.07 5.66 -6.86
CA GLU A 58 11.28 6.17 -6.19
C GLU A 58 11.05 6.61 -4.74
N SER A 59 9.90 6.31 -4.14
CA SER A 59 9.60 6.71 -2.76
C SER A 59 9.42 5.52 -1.82
N PRO A 60 9.61 5.70 -0.50
CA PRO A 60 9.12 4.73 0.49
C PRO A 60 7.60 4.60 0.40
N PHE A 61 7.07 3.45 0.83
CA PHE A 61 5.63 3.27 1.01
C PHE A 61 5.10 4.32 1.98
N ARG A 62 3.94 4.88 1.67
CA ARG A 62 3.17 5.71 2.60
C ARG A 62 1.96 4.93 3.07
N PHE A 63 1.67 5.03 4.36
CA PHE A 63 0.51 4.41 4.99
C PHE A 63 -0.45 5.52 5.38
N LEU A 64 -1.63 5.52 4.76
CA LEU A 64 -2.56 6.66 4.84
C LEU A 64 -3.93 6.19 5.32
N GLY A 65 -4.57 7.03 6.15
CA GLY A 65 -6.00 6.96 6.40
C GLY A 65 -6.83 7.59 5.28
N LYS A 66 -8.15 7.44 5.35
CA LYS A 66 -9.09 7.96 4.35
C LYS A 66 -8.93 9.45 4.04
N ALA A 67 -8.81 10.29 5.07
CA ALA A 67 -8.67 11.74 4.89
C ALA A 67 -7.36 12.12 4.17
N GLU A 68 -6.28 11.40 4.46
CA GLU A 68 -4.99 11.61 3.82
C GLU A 68 -4.98 11.15 2.36
N VAL A 69 -5.71 10.08 2.03
CA VAL A 69 -5.94 9.67 0.65
C VAL A 69 -6.71 10.73 -0.13
N ILE A 70 -7.80 11.26 0.43
CA ILE A 70 -8.56 12.36 -0.21
C ILE A 70 -7.66 13.56 -0.45
N SER A 71 -6.84 13.93 0.54
CA SER A 71 -5.87 15.01 0.40
C SER A 71 -4.82 14.71 -0.69
N LEU A 72 -4.33 13.47 -0.77
CA LEU A 72 -3.40 13.04 -1.81
C LEU A 72 -4.00 13.23 -3.21
N PHE A 73 -5.24 12.78 -3.43
CA PHE A 73 -5.93 12.95 -4.71
C PHE A 73 -6.20 14.43 -5.05
N HIS A 74 -6.57 15.26 -4.07
CA HIS A 74 -6.74 16.72 -4.31
C HIS A 74 -5.46 17.43 -4.74
N ASN A 75 -4.31 16.93 -4.29
CA ASN A 75 -3.00 17.52 -4.57
C ASN A 75 -2.22 16.80 -5.68
N THR A 76 -2.86 15.86 -6.38
CA THR A 76 -2.27 15.19 -7.54
C THR A 76 -2.88 15.78 -8.79
N ASP A 77 -2.03 16.34 -9.66
CA ASP A 77 -2.41 16.88 -10.96
C ASP A 77 -2.04 15.88 -12.06
N VAL A 78 -2.71 15.97 -13.20
CA VAL A 78 -2.37 15.16 -14.38
C VAL A 78 -0.98 15.56 -14.91
N SER A 79 -0.27 14.58 -15.45
CA SER A 79 1.02 14.76 -16.11
C SER A 79 0.83 14.97 -17.62
N ASP A 80 1.81 15.57 -18.28
CA ASP A 80 1.88 15.63 -19.75
C ASP A 80 2.19 14.26 -20.38
N ASP A 81 2.74 13.33 -19.60
CA ASP A 81 2.94 11.94 -20.01
C ASP A 81 1.62 11.16 -19.90
N GLU A 82 1.06 10.74 -21.04
CA GLU A 82 -0.22 10.04 -21.12
C GLU A 82 -0.21 8.68 -20.39
N ASP A 83 0.97 8.04 -20.29
CA ASP A 83 1.14 6.73 -19.67
C ASP A 83 1.56 6.83 -18.19
N GLU A 84 1.57 8.04 -17.60
CA GLU A 84 1.96 8.26 -16.20
C GLU A 84 1.08 7.48 -15.23
N VAL A 85 1.74 6.70 -14.36
CA VAL A 85 1.16 6.10 -13.16
C VAL A 85 1.67 6.87 -11.95
N HIS A 86 0.87 7.82 -11.46
CA HIS A 86 1.22 8.72 -10.35
C HIS A 86 1.57 7.95 -9.07
N PHE A 87 0.82 6.89 -8.79
CA PHE A 87 1.05 5.94 -7.71
C PHE A 87 0.13 4.72 -7.83
N ASN A 88 0.51 3.61 -7.19
CA ASN A 88 -0.44 2.54 -6.90
C ASN A 88 -1.04 2.76 -5.51
N ILE A 89 -2.33 2.48 -5.38
CA ILE A 89 -3.04 2.47 -4.10
C ILE A 89 -3.52 1.06 -3.78
N TYR A 90 -3.11 0.53 -2.63
CA TYR A 90 -3.57 -0.76 -2.11
C TYR A 90 -4.55 -0.51 -0.96
N THR A 91 -5.71 -1.17 -0.99
CA THR A 91 -6.68 -1.11 0.11
C THR A 91 -6.47 -2.26 1.08
N ILE A 92 -6.26 -1.94 2.34
CA ILE A 92 -6.03 -2.92 3.40
C ILE A 92 -7.20 -2.86 4.39
N ASP A 93 -8.08 -3.86 4.33
CA ASP A 93 -9.26 -3.98 5.18
C ASP A 93 -9.09 -4.99 6.33
N SER A 94 -8.01 -5.77 6.30
CA SER A 94 -7.73 -6.85 7.24
C SER A 94 -6.24 -7.23 7.23
N ASP A 95 -5.85 -8.10 8.16
CA ASP A 95 -4.50 -8.65 8.22
C ASP A 95 -4.12 -9.29 6.87
N TYR A 96 -2.97 -8.89 6.33
CA TYR A 96 -2.42 -9.42 5.10
C TYR A 96 -1.29 -10.40 5.43
N ARG A 97 -1.54 -11.68 5.13
CA ARG A 97 -0.63 -12.79 5.41
C ARG A 97 -0.43 -13.67 4.17
N PRO A 98 0.55 -13.36 3.32
CA PRO A 98 0.94 -14.21 2.19
C PRO A 98 1.15 -15.68 2.58
N LYS A 99 0.80 -16.59 1.65
CA LYS A 99 1.08 -18.03 1.81
C LYS A 99 2.57 -18.36 1.76
N LYS A 100 3.38 -17.48 1.17
CA LYS A 100 4.83 -17.57 1.07
C LYS A 100 5.45 -16.39 1.83
N PRO A 101 5.77 -16.56 3.12
CA PRO A 101 6.28 -15.48 3.95
C PRO A 101 7.55 -14.85 3.40
N GLY A 102 7.63 -13.51 3.47
CA GLY A 102 8.80 -12.72 3.03
C GLY A 102 8.92 -12.52 1.51
N THR A 103 8.06 -13.15 0.70
CA THR A 103 8.07 -12.98 -0.76
C THR A 103 7.12 -11.88 -1.22
N ASP A 104 7.39 -11.31 -2.39
CA ASP A 104 6.44 -10.40 -3.02
C ASP A 104 5.19 -11.17 -3.46
N TYR A 105 4.07 -10.78 -2.85
CA TYR A 105 2.74 -11.32 -3.13
C TYR A 105 1.70 -10.20 -3.19
N MET A 106 2.12 -8.94 -3.35
CA MET A 106 1.22 -7.78 -3.26
C MET A 106 0.12 -7.77 -4.32
N GLY A 107 0.31 -8.48 -5.44
CA GLY A 107 -0.70 -8.62 -6.49
C GLY A 107 -2.03 -9.26 -6.05
N ILE A 108 -2.10 -9.88 -4.86
CA ILE A 108 -3.39 -10.38 -4.31
C ILE A 108 -4.17 -9.32 -3.54
N LEU A 109 -3.52 -8.23 -3.12
CA LEU A 109 -4.17 -7.13 -2.44
C LEU A 109 -5.06 -6.40 -3.44
N ARG A 110 -6.20 -5.89 -2.98
CA ARG A 110 -7.02 -5.00 -3.80
C ARG A 110 -6.22 -3.73 -4.06
N HIS A 111 -5.96 -3.43 -5.33
CA HIS A 111 -5.19 -2.25 -5.72
C HIS A 111 -5.68 -1.65 -7.03
N ASP A 112 -5.40 -0.36 -7.19
CA ASP A 112 -5.64 0.40 -8.41
C ASP A 112 -4.37 1.16 -8.78
N HIS A 113 -4.11 1.25 -10.08
CA HIS A 113 -3.08 2.12 -10.65
C HIS A 113 -3.72 3.50 -10.85
N VAL A 114 -3.17 4.54 -10.23
CA VAL A 114 -3.69 5.89 -10.34
C VAL A 114 -3.03 6.59 -11.52
N THR A 115 -3.68 6.51 -12.68
CA THR A 115 -3.25 7.12 -13.95
C THR A 115 -3.82 8.52 -14.13
N ASN A 116 -3.42 9.22 -15.20
CA ASN A 116 -4.04 10.49 -15.60
C ASN A 116 -5.57 10.39 -15.75
N GLU A 117 -6.07 9.32 -16.38
CA GLU A 117 -7.52 9.08 -16.51
C GLU A 117 -8.17 8.95 -15.13
N PHE A 118 -7.53 8.22 -14.22
CA PHE A 118 -8.01 8.06 -12.84
C PHE A 118 -8.14 9.42 -12.14
N ILE A 119 -7.12 10.28 -12.25
CA ILE A 119 -7.13 11.63 -11.67
C ILE A 119 -8.20 12.51 -12.32
N ALA A 120 -8.35 12.46 -13.64
CA ALA A 120 -9.37 13.24 -14.36
C ALA A 120 -10.79 12.86 -13.90
N MET A 121 -11.09 11.56 -13.80
CA MET A 121 -12.37 11.07 -13.29
C MET A 121 -12.60 11.48 -11.83
N TYR A 122 -11.57 11.42 -10.99
CA TYR A 122 -11.66 11.93 -9.62
C TYR A 122 -11.95 13.44 -9.58
N ARG A 123 -11.38 14.24 -10.48
CA ARG A 123 -11.65 15.70 -10.53
C ARG A 123 -13.10 16.02 -10.90
N GLU A 124 -13.73 15.19 -11.72
CA GLU A 124 -15.13 15.35 -12.12
C GLU A 124 -16.10 14.88 -11.03
N GLU A 125 -15.88 13.67 -10.49
CA GLU A 125 -16.84 13.00 -9.59
C GLU A 125 -16.49 13.13 -8.10
N GLY A 126 -15.28 13.58 -7.77
CA GLY A 126 -14.79 13.68 -6.41
C GLY A 126 -14.72 12.33 -5.69
N THR A 127 -15.05 12.33 -4.40
CA THR A 127 -14.94 11.13 -3.54
C THR A 127 -15.92 10.02 -3.90
N GLU A 128 -17.00 10.33 -4.64
CA GLU A 128 -17.95 9.31 -5.11
C GLU A 128 -17.28 8.31 -6.06
N PHE A 129 -16.36 8.78 -6.89
CA PHE A 129 -15.57 7.92 -7.78
C PHE A 129 -14.73 6.91 -7.00
N LEU A 130 -14.10 7.34 -5.90
CA LEU A 130 -13.31 6.44 -5.04
C LEU A 130 -14.19 5.38 -4.36
N SER A 131 -15.42 5.74 -3.99
CA SER A 131 -16.41 4.78 -3.49
C SER A 131 -16.88 3.80 -4.57
N LYS A 132 -17.13 4.26 -5.81
CA LYS A 132 -17.47 3.38 -6.95
C LYS A 132 -16.36 2.37 -7.26
N ARG A 133 -15.10 2.79 -7.11
CA ARG A 133 -13.90 1.94 -7.23
C ARG A 133 -13.68 1.00 -6.03
N ARG A 134 -14.51 1.08 -4.99
CA ARG A 134 -14.37 0.30 -3.74
C ARG A 134 -13.03 0.56 -3.02
N ILE A 135 -12.49 1.76 -3.18
CA ILE A 135 -11.39 2.23 -2.35
C ILE A 135 -11.96 2.58 -0.96
N PHE A 136 -13.10 3.28 -0.90
CA PHE A 136 -13.78 3.67 0.35
C PHE A 136 -15.03 2.85 0.68
#